data_AF-A0A8K0JIX9-F1
#
_entry.id   AF-A0A8K0JIX9-F1
#
_cell.length_a   1.000
_cell.length_b   1.000
_cell.length_c   1.000
_cell.angle_alpha   90.00
_cell.angle_beta   90.00
_cell.angle_gamma   90.00
#
_symmetry.space_group_name_H-M   'P 1'
#
loop_
_entity.id
_entity.type
_entity.pdbx_description
1 polymer ?
#
loop_
_entity_poly.entity_id
_entity_poly.type
_entity_poly.pdbx_seq_one_letter_code
_entity_poly.pdbx_strand_id
1 'polypeptide(L)'
;MAFKTWLICSLVLAPLSVGQPSGKLRRHQNGQDIPHGLDIIVYDEEVASATRVPGVIEWVDEAGHVVGTATENVLLLPTSLAPNAVSNGTTASTTATPQCTKTLVIPGSKGLPTGHGYERPPAPAPAPAPAPAPVPVLVPAPARPQATNNAEASSGAVHGHQEPSEQFGVSYTPYRADHRCKSQQDIDDDFRIMAGSYSVVRVYGTACNQVPMVYSAARTHKMKLFLGIWDPASVQEEADKIIAGVNGDWAMVQTVSVGNELVNSGQASPADVIGSVSKARSILRAAGYNGPVVAVDTFMAVLAHPELCDKSDYCAVNAHPFFDGTILPSDAGTWLRKTISDVRSVLSDHGQKIIVTETGWPTKGAFNGKAVPSLENQELALQSIKHEFGSSPESVVLLSAFNDLWKKEDMATFNADRYWGIGGAVSSCDQGK
;
A
#
# COMPACT_ATOMS: atom_id res chain seq x y z
N MET A 1 -1.54 37.24 36.23
CA MET A 1 -1.26 38.22 35.15
C MET A 1 -1.44 37.51 33.81
N ALA A 2 -1.87 38.21 32.77
CA ALA A 2 -2.39 37.58 31.56
C ALA A 2 -1.28 36.96 30.70
N PHE A 3 -1.45 35.69 30.32
CA PHE A 3 -0.73 35.10 29.20
C PHE A 3 -1.36 35.60 27.91
N LYS A 4 -0.56 36.26 27.06
CA LYS A 4 -0.95 36.55 25.67
C LYS A 4 -0.24 35.58 24.75
N THR A 5 -1.07 34.83 24.04
CA THR A 5 -0.82 34.27 22.71
C THR A 5 -0.31 35.35 21.76
N TRP A 6 0.48 34.99 20.76
CA TRP A 6 0.79 35.87 19.63
C TRP A 6 0.82 35.11 18.29
N LEU A 7 0.70 35.83 17.16
CA LEU A 7 0.91 35.33 15.78
C LEU A 7 1.78 36.36 15.00
N ILE A 8 2.53 35.88 14.01
CA ILE A 8 3.62 36.54 13.26
C ILE A 8 3.16 37.48 12.12
N CYS A 9 4.01 38.45 11.71
CA CYS A 9 3.90 39.15 10.42
C CYS A 9 5.28 39.55 9.82
N SER A 10 5.36 39.77 8.50
CA SER A 10 6.60 39.67 7.69
C SER A 10 6.69 40.69 6.53
N LEU A 11 7.91 40.99 6.02
CA LEU A 11 8.16 41.82 4.82
C LEU A 11 9.56 41.51 4.21
N VAL A 12 9.87 41.41 2.90
CA VAL A 12 9.17 41.07 1.63
C VAL A 12 10.23 40.62 0.60
N LEU A 13 10.06 39.49 -0.12
CA LEU A 13 10.09 39.37 -1.60
C LEU A 13 9.93 37.88 -2.03
N ALA A 14 8.93 37.60 -2.86
CA ALA A 14 8.24 36.30 -3.03
C ALA A 14 7.42 35.88 -1.79
N PRO A 15 6.27 35.19 -1.97
CA PRO A 15 5.16 35.28 -1.00
C PRO A 15 5.39 34.49 0.28
N LEU A 16 5.41 35.20 1.41
CA LEU A 16 5.62 34.66 2.75
C LEU A 16 4.36 33.92 3.25
N SER A 17 4.51 32.65 3.58
CA SER A 17 3.52 31.85 4.31
C SER A 17 3.87 31.77 5.79
N VAL A 18 2.88 32.05 6.65
CA VAL A 18 3.00 32.06 8.11
C VAL A 18 1.98 31.09 8.69
N GLY A 19 2.40 30.20 9.58
CA GLY A 19 1.53 29.23 10.26
C GLY A 19 1.84 29.14 11.76
N GLN A 20 0.79 29.07 12.59
CA GLN A 20 0.92 28.93 14.04
C GLN A 20 0.12 27.72 14.54
N PRO A 21 0.73 26.81 15.33
CA PRO A 21 0.02 25.66 15.90
C PRO A 21 -0.72 26.03 17.20
N SER A 22 -1.88 25.42 17.44
CA SER A 22 -2.62 25.52 18.70
C SER A 22 -2.98 24.13 19.23
N GLY A 23 -2.35 23.74 20.34
CA GLY A 23 -2.67 22.54 21.10
C GLY A 23 -1.94 22.54 22.45
N LYS A 24 -2.68 22.42 23.56
CA LYS A 24 -2.09 22.50 24.91
C LYS A 24 -1.25 21.26 25.26
N LEU A 25 0.04 21.29 24.94
CA LEU A 25 1.00 20.35 25.50
C LEU A 25 1.23 20.63 26.99
N ARG A 26 0.94 19.63 27.83
CA ARG A 26 1.14 19.70 29.27
C ARG A 26 2.63 19.45 29.56
N ARG A 27 3.32 20.49 30.02
CA ARG A 27 4.78 20.54 30.22
C ARG A 27 5.30 19.39 31.11
N HIS A 28 6.14 18.52 30.56
CA HIS A 28 7.17 17.81 31.30
C HIS A 28 8.55 18.29 30.85
N GLN A 29 9.47 18.44 31.80
CA GLN A 29 10.80 19.01 31.57
C GLN A 29 11.77 17.93 31.09
N ASN A 30 12.25 18.05 29.86
CA ASN A 30 13.68 18.09 29.51
C ASN A 30 13.80 18.40 28.00
N GLY A 31 14.92 18.97 27.58
CA GLY A 31 15.07 19.48 26.21
C GLY A 31 15.00 18.37 25.15
N GLN A 32 14.18 18.56 24.12
CA GLN A 32 14.16 17.75 22.91
C GLN A 32 13.85 18.62 21.68
N ASP A 33 14.65 18.39 20.65
CA ASP A 33 14.27 18.13 19.25
C ASP A 33 13.14 18.96 18.63
N ILE A 34 13.54 19.78 17.66
CA ILE A 34 12.63 20.35 16.65
C ILE A 34 12.10 19.19 15.79
N PRO A 35 10.78 19.07 15.55
CA PRO A 35 10.23 17.94 14.81
C PRO A 35 10.56 18.04 13.32
N HIS A 36 11.59 17.30 12.88
CA HIS A 36 11.84 17.03 11.47
C HIS A 36 10.81 16.01 10.95
N GLY A 37 10.22 16.26 9.77
CA GLY A 37 9.31 15.31 9.10
C GLY A 37 7.91 15.84 8.75
N LEU A 38 7.64 17.14 8.90
CA LEU A 38 6.45 17.76 8.30
C LEU A 38 6.81 18.28 6.90
N ASP A 39 6.18 17.75 5.86
CA ASP A 39 6.32 18.27 4.49
C ASP A 39 5.69 19.68 4.41
N ILE A 40 6.51 20.68 4.13
CA ILE A 40 6.05 22.06 3.89
C ILE A 40 5.53 22.13 2.46
N ILE A 41 4.21 22.18 2.31
CA ILE A 41 3.53 22.26 1.01
C ILE A 41 3.17 23.71 0.70
N VAL A 42 3.64 24.21 -0.44
CA VAL A 42 3.29 25.54 -0.96
C VAL A 42 2.57 25.36 -2.31
N TYR A 43 1.44 26.03 -2.47
CA TYR A 43 0.71 26.04 -3.74
C TYR A 43 1.16 27.24 -4.57
N ASP A 44 1.74 26.98 -5.73
CA ASP A 44 2.39 27.96 -6.60
C ASP A 44 1.76 27.92 -8.00
N GLU A 45 1.54 29.09 -8.60
CA GLU A 45 0.95 29.22 -9.94
C GLU A 45 1.99 29.15 -11.07
N GLU A 46 3.27 29.34 -10.76
CA GLU A 46 4.37 29.19 -11.71
C GLU A 46 4.81 27.72 -11.88
N VAL A 47 4.38 26.84 -10.98
CA VAL A 47 4.76 25.43 -10.94
C VAL A 47 3.70 24.55 -11.61
N ALA A 48 4.03 24.02 -12.79
CA ALA A 48 3.13 23.16 -13.57
C ALA A 48 3.03 21.70 -13.07
N SER A 49 3.93 21.25 -12.21
CA SER A 49 3.99 19.88 -11.67
C SER A 49 4.71 19.83 -10.32
N ALA A 50 4.35 18.89 -9.45
CA ALA A 50 4.94 18.73 -8.12
C ALA A 50 6.48 18.78 -8.15
N THR A 51 7.08 19.79 -7.51
CA THR A 51 8.51 20.08 -7.57
C THR A 51 9.06 20.30 -6.18
N ARG A 52 10.12 19.58 -5.78
CA ARG A 52 10.83 19.84 -4.51
C ARG A 52 11.97 20.82 -4.74
N VAL A 53 12.03 21.86 -3.92
CA VAL A 53 13.12 22.85 -3.93
C VAL A 53 13.66 23.09 -2.51
N PRO A 54 14.96 23.37 -2.33
CA PRO A 54 15.48 23.89 -1.08
C PRO A 54 14.88 25.28 -0.81
N GLY A 55 14.12 25.42 0.27
CA GLY A 55 13.57 26.68 0.75
C GLY A 55 14.19 27.06 2.09
N VAL A 56 14.45 28.37 2.28
CA VAL A 56 14.83 28.89 3.59
C VAL A 56 13.57 29.16 4.39
N ILE A 57 13.44 28.49 5.54
CA ILE A 57 12.31 28.60 6.46
C ILE A 57 12.76 29.41 7.66
N GLU A 58 12.12 30.56 7.88
CA GLU A 58 12.29 31.34 9.10
C GLU A 58 11.28 30.87 10.14
N TRP A 59 11.79 30.26 11.21
CA TRP A 59 11.02 29.91 12.39
C TRP A 59 10.96 31.14 13.30
N VAL A 60 9.75 31.45 13.73
CA VAL A 60 9.40 32.72 14.34
C VAL A 60 8.55 32.42 15.57
N ASP A 61 8.82 33.13 16.66
CA ASP A 61 8.02 32.99 17.87
C ASP A 61 6.59 33.42 17.61
N GLU A 62 5.72 33.15 18.58
CA GLU A 62 4.36 33.65 18.54
C GLU A 62 4.35 35.17 18.20
N ALA A 63 5.25 35.99 18.77
CA ALA A 63 5.27 37.45 18.60
C ALA A 63 5.81 37.94 17.24
N GLY A 64 6.20 37.04 16.34
CA GLY A 64 6.76 37.37 15.02
C GLY A 64 8.26 37.65 15.02
N HIS A 65 8.97 37.42 16.11
CA HIS A 65 10.43 37.51 16.14
C HIS A 65 11.06 36.21 15.65
N VAL A 66 12.06 36.30 14.77
CA VAL A 66 12.79 35.12 14.29
C VAL A 66 13.53 34.44 15.45
N VAL A 67 13.22 33.16 15.68
CA VAL A 67 13.84 32.28 16.69
C VAL A 67 14.74 31.21 16.09
N GLY A 68 14.69 31.02 14.77
CA GLY A 68 15.60 30.13 14.05
C GLY A 68 15.42 30.24 12.54
N THR A 69 16.42 29.80 11.80
CA THR A 69 16.34 29.65 10.34
C THR A 69 16.86 28.27 9.95
N ALA A 70 16.19 27.63 8.99
CA ALA A 70 16.56 26.32 8.47
C ALA A 70 16.48 26.33 6.94
N THR A 71 17.21 25.44 6.28
CA THR A 71 17.01 25.15 4.84
C THR A 71 16.40 23.77 4.72
N GLU A 72 15.18 23.68 4.20
CA GLU A 72 14.39 22.45 4.13
C GLU A 72 13.86 22.23 2.71
N ASN A 73 13.49 20.99 2.36
CA ASN A 73 12.95 20.66 1.04
C ASN A 73 11.44 20.92 0.98
N VAL A 74 11.07 22.09 0.46
CA VAL A 74 9.66 22.50 0.28
C VAL A 74 9.08 21.78 -0.95
N LEU A 75 7.85 21.28 -0.83
CA LEU A 75 7.10 20.69 -1.94
C LEU A 75 6.19 21.77 -2.56
N LEU A 76 6.55 22.24 -3.75
CA LEU A 76 5.71 23.12 -4.56
C LEU A 76 4.69 22.29 -5.34
N LEU A 77 3.41 22.63 -5.23
CA LEU A 77 2.32 22.03 -6.00
C LEU A 77 1.60 23.09 -6.85
N PRO A 78 1.09 22.75 -8.05
CA PRO A 78 0.22 23.65 -8.81
C PRO A 78 -0.97 24.12 -7.97
N THR A 79 -1.35 25.39 -8.06
CA THR A 79 -2.55 25.95 -7.39
C THR A 79 -3.86 25.22 -7.74
N SER A 80 -3.93 24.52 -8.87
CA SER A 80 -5.06 23.65 -9.23
C SER A 80 -5.24 22.44 -8.30
N LEU A 81 -4.22 22.06 -7.54
CA LEU A 81 -4.28 20.99 -6.53
C LEU A 81 -4.65 21.52 -5.13
N ALA A 82 -4.84 22.83 -4.97
CA ALA A 82 -5.19 23.40 -3.68
C ALA A 82 -6.59 22.94 -3.22
N PRO A 83 -6.77 22.58 -1.93
CA PRO A 83 -8.10 22.26 -1.41
C PRO A 83 -9.07 23.43 -1.63
N ASN A 84 -10.21 23.14 -2.25
CA ASN A 84 -11.25 24.08 -2.70
C ASN A 84 -10.98 24.82 -4.04
N ALA A 85 -10.08 24.36 -4.91
CA ALA A 85 -9.97 24.89 -6.27
C ALA A 85 -11.26 24.63 -7.10
N VAL A 86 -12.03 25.70 -7.39
CA VAL A 86 -13.22 25.62 -8.26
C VAL A 86 -12.84 26.00 -9.68
N SER A 87 -12.94 25.05 -10.60
CA SER A 87 -12.80 25.32 -12.04
C SER A 87 -14.01 26.09 -12.58
N ASN A 88 -13.92 27.42 -12.59
CA ASN A 88 -14.75 28.27 -13.44
C ASN A 88 -13.92 29.45 -13.96
N GLY A 89 -14.00 29.70 -15.26
CA GLY A 89 -13.21 30.75 -15.90
C GLY A 89 -13.62 32.16 -15.46
N THR A 90 -12.62 33.04 -15.35
CA THR A 90 -12.74 34.49 -15.12
C THR A 90 -13.14 34.90 -13.69
N THR A 91 -12.12 35.28 -12.90
CA THR A 91 -12.16 36.25 -11.79
C THR A 91 -13.34 36.19 -10.79
N ALA A 92 -13.11 35.62 -9.61
CA ALA A 92 -13.93 35.87 -8.43
C ALA A 92 -13.07 35.95 -7.16
N SER A 93 -13.43 36.88 -6.27
CA SER A 93 -12.85 37.06 -4.93
C SER A 93 -13.95 36.93 -3.90
N THR A 94 -13.78 36.09 -2.88
CA THR A 94 -14.76 35.94 -1.78
C THR A 94 -14.11 35.50 -0.47
N THR A 95 -14.59 36.06 0.63
CA THR A 95 -14.02 35.95 1.98
C THR A 95 -14.82 34.99 2.85
N ALA A 96 -14.17 34.13 3.65
CA ALA A 96 -14.84 33.27 4.66
C ALA A 96 -13.91 32.92 5.85
N THR A 97 -14.52 32.69 7.02
CA THR A 97 -13.87 32.60 8.35
C THR A 97 -13.22 31.23 8.68
N PRO A 98 -12.25 31.18 9.63
CA PRO A 98 -11.39 30.01 9.83
C PRO A 98 -11.84 29.01 10.92
N GLN A 99 -11.62 27.73 10.66
CA GLN A 99 -11.30 26.69 11.63
C GLN A 99 -10.05 25.93 11.11
N CYS A 100 -9.31 25.23 11.97
CA CYS A 100 -7.98 24.68 11.64
C CYS A 100 -7.94 23.89 10.31
N THR A 101 -6.83 24.07 9.59
CA THR A 101 -6.61 23.70 8.18
C THR A 101 -7.30 24.66 7.19
N LYS A 102 -6.60 25.72 6.74
CA LYS A 102 -6.88 26.37 5.45
C LYS A 102 -5.77 27.29 4.91
N THR A 103 -5.33 26.91 3.71
CA THR A 103 -5.01 27.71 2.51
C THR A 103 -5.00 29.25 2.62
N LEU A 104 -3.95 29.88 2.08
CA LEU A 104 -3.94 31.27 1.62
C LEU A 104 -3.92 31.32 0.09
N VAL A 105 -4.60 32.32 -0.50
CA VAL A 105 -4.60 32.64 -1.94
C VAL A 105 -4.24 34.12 -2.08
N ILE A 106 -3.41 34.48 -3.06
CA ILE A 106 -2.95 35.85 -3.29
C ILE A 106 -3.38 36.29 -4.71
N PRO A 107 -3.98 37.49 -4.90
CA PRO A 107 -4.19 38.06 -6.22
C PRO A 107 -2.93 38.79 -6.73
N GLY A 108 -2.54 38.51 -7.98
CA GLY A 108 -1.29 38.98 -8.57
C GLY A 108 -1.13 40.51 -8.67
N SER A 109 0.12 40.98 -8.58
CA SER A 109 0.48 42.40 -8.68
C SER A 109 1.14 42.74 -10.03
N LYS A 110 0.87 43.94 -10.54
CA LYS A 110 1.45 44.47 -11.77
C LYS A 110 2.69 45.32 -11.47
N GLY A 111 3.76 45.16 -12.26
CA GLY A 111 4.63 46.29 -12.62
C GLY A 111 6.10 46.22 -12.19
N LEU A 112 6.96 46.14 -13.21
CA LEU A 112 8.39 46.44 -13.34
C LEU A 112 8.95 47.62 -12.47
N PRO A 113 10.28 47.70 -12.21
CA PRO A 113 11.29 47.84 -13.27
C PRO A 113 12.58 46.98 -13.18
N THR A 114 13.32 47.02 -14.29
CA THR A 114 14.52 46.27 -14.70
C THR A 114 15.81 46.56 -13.91
N GLY A 115 16.71 45.57 -13.83
CA GLY A 115 18.13 45.84 -13.54
C GLY A 115 19.05 44.61 -13.47
N HIS A 116 20.09 44.61 -14.32
CA HIS A 116 21.31 43.77 -14.29
C HIS A 116 21.17 42.26 -14.58
N GLY A 117 21.79 41.85 -15.69
CA GLY A 117 21.75 40.47 -16.18
C GLY A 117 22.87 39.58 -15.66
N TYR A 118 22.59 38.28 -15.63
CA TYR A 118 23.57 37.21 -15.70
C TYR A 118 23.28 36.38 -16.94
N GLU A 119 24.29 36.21 -17.78
CA GLU A 119 24.19 35.50 -19.06
C GLU A 119 24.21 33.97 -18.83
N ARG A 120 23.21 33.26 -19.35
CA ARG A 120 23.07 31.81 -19.18
C ARG A 120 23.92 31.07 -20.23
N PRO A 121 24.72 30.05 -19.87
CA PRO A 121 25.40 29.22 -20.86
C PRO A 121 24.39 28.53 -21.81
N PRO A 122 24.72 28.35 -23.09
CA PRO A 122 23.82 27.74 -24.06
C PRO A 122 23.54 26.27 -23.75
N ALA A 123 22.29 25.85 -23.92
CA ALA A 123 21.89 24.45 -23.77
C ALA A 123 22.45 23.59 -24.93
N PRO A 124 22.80 22.31 -24.66
CA PRO A 124 23.24 21.39 -25.72
C PRO A 124 22.07 21.06 -26.67
N ALA A 125 22.40 20.84 -27.95
CA ALA A 125 21.42 20.55 -28.99
C ALA A 125 20.73 19.17 -28.80
N PRO A 126 19.45 19.02 -29.19
CA PRO A 126 18.74 17.75 -29.07
C PRO A 126 19.29 16.70 -30.05
N ALA A 127 19.36 15.44 -29.60
CA ALA A 127 19.74 14.30 -30.42
C ALA A 127 18.66 13.96 -31.48
N PRO A 128 19.03 13.42 -32.65
CA PRO A 128 18.09 13.09 -33.70
C PRO A 128 17.19 11.90 -33.33
N ALA A 129 15.92 11.97 -33.74
CA ALA A 129 14.94 10.91 -33.49
C ALA A 129 15.23 9.63 -34.30
N PRO A 130 14.97 8.42 -33.74
CA PRO A 130 15.13 7.17 -34.46
C PRO A 130 14.06 6.97 -35.54
N ALA A 131 14.41 6.28 -36.62
CA ALA A 131 13.53 5.99 -37.75
C ALA A 131 12.45 4.93 -37.40
N PRO A 132 11.27 4.97 -38.05
CA PRO A 132 10.19 4.03 -37.77
C PRO A 132 10.49 2.62 -38.28
N ALA A 133 10.14 1.61 -37.48
CA ALA A 133 10.23 0.19 -37.85
C ALA A 133 9.09 -0.22 -38.81
N PRO A 134 9.30 -1.24 -39.67
CA PRO A 134 8.31 -1.65 -40.68
C PRO A 134 7.13 -2.44 -40.08
N VAL A 135 5.96 -2.28 -40.70
CA VAL A 135 4.69 -2.89 -40.28
C VAL A 135 4.60 -4.38 -40.72
N PRO A 136 4.25 -5.34 -39.84
CA PRO A 136 3.97 -6.71 -40.25
C PRO A 136 2.62 -6.84 -40.97
N VAL A 137 2.58 -7.68 -42.01
CA VAL A 137 1.38 -7.98 -42.80
C VAL A 137 0.47 -8.98 -42.06
N LEU A 138 -0.83 -8.69 -41.95
CA LEU A 138 -1.82 -9.63 -41.40
C LEU A 138 -2.10 -10.80 -42.34
N VAL A 139 -2.09 -12.02 -41.78
CA VAL A 139 -2.62 -13.24 -42.41
C VAL A 139 -3.91 -13.63 -41.65
N PRO A 140 -5.04 -13.90 -42.34
CA PRO A 140 -6.30 -14.22 -41.65
C PRO A 140 -6.34 -15.66 -41.13
N ALA A 141 -6.83 -15.84 -39.91
CA ALA A 141 -7.07 -17.15 -39.30
C ALA A 141 -8.40 -17.78 -39.76
N PRO A 142 -8.53 -19.12 -39.81
CA PRO A 142 -9.75 -19.80 -40.23
C PRO A 142 -10.86 -19.78 -39.16
N ALA A 143 -12.12 -19.81 -39.62
CA ALA A 143 -13.30 -19.67 -38.78
C ALA A 143 -13.62 -20.91 -37.90
N ARG A 144 -14.21 -20.67 -36.72
CA ARG A 144 -14.73 -21.70 -35.81
C ARG A 144 -16.26 -21.87 -36.02
N PRO A 145 -16.83 -23.09 -35.98
CA PRO A 145 -18.27 -23.29 -36.18
C PRO A 145 -19.14 -22.68 -35.07
N GLN A 146 -20.35 -22.24 -35.45
CA GLN A 146 -21.34 -21.67 -34.54
C GLN A 146 -21.96 -22.74 -33.62
N ALA A 147 -22.21 -22.38 -32.37
CA ALA A 147 -23.14 -23.10 -31.50
C ALA A 147 -24.57 -22.59 -31.72
N THR A 148 -25.54 -23.50 -31.79
CA THR A 148 -26.96 -23.18 -31.95
C THR A 148 -27.60 -22.82 -30.61
N ASN A 149 -28.26 -21.66 -30.55
CA ASN A 149 -29.11 -21.29 -29.42
C ASN A 149 -30.35 -22.18 -29.35
N ASN A 150 -30.69 -22.66 -28.15
CA ASN A 150 -32.07 -22.84 -27.75
C ASN A 150 -32.23 -22.16 -26.39
N ALA A 151 -33.14 -21.19 -26.31
CA ALA A 151 -33.49 -20.50 -25.08
C ALA A 151 -34.76 -21.15 -24.51
N GLU A 152 -34.75 -21.43 -23.22
CA GLU A 152 -36.00 -21.62 -22.47
C GLU A 152 -35.87 -20.88 -21.14
N ALA A 153 -36.84 -20.02 -20.84
CA ALA A 153 -36.80 -19.14 -19.69
C ALA A 153 -37.31 -19.87 -18.45
N SER A 154 -36.54 -19.83 -17.35
CA SER A 154 -37.03 -20.15 -16.03
C SER A 154 -36.57 -19.09 -15.03
N SER A 155 -37.54 -18.39 -14.46
CA SER A 155 -37.32 -17.42 -13.40
C SER A 155 -37.04 -18.15 -12.09
N GLY A 156 -35.77 -18.23 -11.69
CA GLY A 156 -35.35 -18.73 -10.39
C GLY A 156 -34.16 -17.91 -9.88
N ALA A 157 -34.31 -17.31 -8.70
CA ALA A 157 -33.20 -16.66 -8.02
C ALA A 157 -32.23 -17.74 -7.50
N VAL A 158 -31.23 -18.08 -8.30
CA VAL A 158 -30.16 -19.00 -7.90
C VAL A 158 -29.11 -18.20 -7.14
N HIS A 159 -29.14 -18.28 -5.81
CA HIS A 159 -27.92 -18.08 -5.02
C HIS A 159 -26.95 -19.19 -5.41
N GLY A 160 -26.05 -18.90 -6.35
CA GLY A 160 -24.98 -19.81 -6.72
C GLY A 160 -24.11 -20.06 -5.49
N HIS A 161 -24.10 -21.31 -5.01
CA HIS A 161 -23.01 -21.77 -4.16
C HIS A 161 -21.76 -21.85 -5.03
N GLN A 162 -21.06 -20.73 -5.13
CA GLN A 162 -19.77 -20.65 -5.75
C GLN A 162 -18.80 -21.49 -4.92
N GLU A 163 -18.11 -22.45 -5.56
CA GLU A 163 -17.12 -23.27 -4.87
C GLU A 163 -16.04 -22.33 -4.28
N PRO A 164 -15.50 -22.61 -3.07
CA PRO A 164 -14.61 -21.67 -2.38
C PRO A 164 -13.31 -21.29 -3.12
N SER A 165 -13.01 -21.90 -4.26
CA SER A 165 -11.84 -21.63 -5.10
C SER A 165 -11.89 -20.34 -5.92
N GLU A 166 -13.06 -19.69 -6.06
CA GLU A 166 -13.25 -18.54 -6.97
C GLU A 166 -13.38 -17.19 -6.26
N GLN A 167 -12.80 -17.05 -5.07
CA GLN A 167 -12.82 -15.80 -4.29
C GLN A 167 -11.41 -15.26 -4.06
N PHE A 168 -11.31 -13.97 -3.75
CA PHE A 168 -10.04 -13.34 -3.37
C PHE A 168 -9.48 -13.98 -2.09
N GLY A 169 -8.16 -13.95 -1.93
CA GLY A 169 -7.55 -14.20 -0.63
C GLY A 169 -7.61 -12.95 0.26
N VAL A 170 -7.39 -13.13 1.55
CA VAL A 170 -7.20 -12.02 2.50
C VAL A 170 -6.10 -12.36 3.51
N SER A 171 -5.31 -11.38 3.92
CA SER A 171 -4.34 -11.55 5.00
C SER A 171 -4.97 -11.30 6.37
N TYR A 172 -4.46 -11.98 7.37
CA TYR A 172 -4.99 -11.99 8.73
C TYR A 172 -3.84 -12.07 9.74
N THR A 173 -3.96 -11.34 10.86
CA THR A 173 -3.06 -11.50 12.00
C THR A 173 -3.85 -11.86 13.27
N PRO A 174 -3.40 -12.86 14.05
CA PRO A 174 -4.06 -13.28 15.27
C PRO A 174 -3.54 -12.51 16.50
N TYR A 175 -3.30 -11.20 16.36
CA TYR A 175 -2.90 -10.31 17.44
C TYR A 175 -4.03 -9.33 17.78
N ARG A 176 -4.18 -9.04 19.07
CA ARG A 176 -5.12 -8.04 19.59
C ARG A 176 -4.46 -6.68 19.66
N ALA A 177 -5.26 -5.62 19.68
CA ALA A 177 -4.81 -4.23 19.83
C ALA A 177 -3.90 -4.00 21.07
N ASP A 178 -4.02 -4.83 22.11
CA ASP A 178 -3.18 -4.79 23.33
C ASP A 178 -1.91 -5.67 23.26
N HIS A 179 -1.47 -6.03 22.04
CA HIS A 179 -0.34 -6.91 21.73
C HIS A 179 -0.44 -8.35 22.22
N ARG A 180 -1.56 -8.77 22.83
CA ARG A 180 -1.76 -10.17 23.21
C ARG A 180 -2.18 -11.02 22.01
N CYS A 181 -1.89 -12.31 22.07
CA CYS A 181 -2.42 -13.30 21.14
C CYS A 181 -3.96 -13.34 21.23
N LYS A 182 -4.63 -13.50 20.09
CA LYS A 182 -6.04 -13.89 20.02
C LYS A 182 -6.23 -15.32 20.54
N SER A 183 -7.37 -15.57 21.17
CA SER A 183 -7.82 -16.91 21.57
C SER A 183 -8.47 -17.65 20.38
N GLN A 184 -8.72 -18.96 20.55
CA GLN A 184 -9.49 -19.73 19.56
C GLN A 184 -10.84 -19.07 19.25
N GLN A 185 -11.56 -18.60 20.26
CA GLN A 185 -12.87 -17.96 20.08
C GLN A 185 -12.77 -16.65 19.29
N ASP A 186 -11.75 -15.82 19.57
CA ASP A 186 -11.51 -14.58 18.81
C ASP A 186 -11.23 -14.92 17.32
N ILE A 187 -10.46 -15.98 17.06
CA ILE A 187 -10.14 -16.45 15.70
C ILE A 187 -11.37 -17.05 15.00
N ASP A 188 -12.18 -17.85 15.70
CA ASP A 188 -13.40 -18.45 15.15
C ASP A 188 -14.43 -17.36 14.78
N ASP A 189 -14.57 -16.32 15.61
CA ASP A 189 -15.44 -15.18 15.31
C ASP A 189 -14.94 -14.33 14.13
N ASP A 190 -13.63 -14.12 14.01
CA ASP A 190 -13.03 -13.44 12.86
C ASP A 190 -13.19 -14.27 11.57
N PHE A 191 -12.95 -15.59 11.61
CA PHE A 191 -13.16 -16.48 10.46
C PHE A 191 -14.64 -16.57 10.05
N ARG A 192 -15.57 -16.53 11.01
CA ARG A 192 -17.01 -16.44 10.75
C ARG A 192 -17.41 -15.15 10.01
N ILE A 193 -16.67 -14.05 10.20
CA ILE A 193 -16.85 -12.80 9.45
C ILE A 193 -16.25 -12.89 8.05
N MET A 194 -15.09 -13.54 7.89
CA MET A 194 -14.43 -13.73 6.58
C MET A 194 -15.12 -14.79 5.68
N ALA A 195 -15.86 -15.73 6.29
CA ALA A 195 -16.46 -16.86 5.60
C ALA A 195 -17.39 -16.44 4.45
N GLY A 196 -17.21 -17.07 3.28
CA GLY A 196 -17.99 -16.80 2.08
C GLY A 196 -17.66 -15.49 1.34
N SER A 197 -16.70 -14.70 1.86
CA SER A 197 -16.13 -13.54 1.15
C SER A 197 -14.73 -13.80 0.58
N TYR A 198 -13.98 -14.73 1.18
CA TYR A 198 -12.60 -15.04 0.82
C TYR A 198 -12.33 -16.54 0.73
N SER A 199 -11.48 -16.93 -0.22
CA SER A 199 -11.08 -18.32 -0.49
C SER A 199 -9.94 -18.81 0.40
N VAL A 200 -8.99 -17.90 0.68
CA VAL A 200 -7.70 -18.16 1.32
C VAL A 200 -7.48 -17.13 2.41
N VAL A 201 -7.08 -17.58 3.60
CA VAL A 201 -6.57 -16.72 4.67
C VAL A 201 -5.04 -16.86 4.73
N ARG A 202 -4.32 -15.75 4.55
CA ARG A 202 -2.86 -15.69 4.70
C ARG A 202 -2.49 -15.29 6.13
N VAL A 203 -1.61 -16.07 6.75
CA VAL A 203 -1.01 -15.78 8.07
C VAL A 203 0.51 -15.86 7.98
N TYR A 204 1.20 -15.00 8.71
CA TYR A 204 2.60 -14.64 8.43
C TYR A 204 3.65 -15.49 9.15
N GLY A 205 3.28 -16.21 10.20
CA GLY A 205 4.24 -16.91 11.07
C GLY A 205 3.57 -17.93 11.99
N THR A 206 4.37 -18.53 12.88
CA THR A 206 3.91 -19.61 13.76
C THR A 206 3.76 -19.23 15.23
N ALA A 207 3.98 -17.96 15.57
CA ALA A 207 3.83 -17.42 16.92
C ALA A 207 2.39 -17.57 17.47
N CYS A 208 2.20 -17.31 18.76
CA CYS A 208 0.88 -17.34 19.42
C CYS A 208 0.12 -18.68 19.35
N ASN A 209 0.79 -19.80 19.06
CA ASN A 209 0.14 -21.10 18.76
C ASN A 209 -0.91 -20.97 17.63
N GLN A 210 -0.71 -20.05 16.68
CA GLN A 210 -1.77 -19.68 15.74
C GLN A 210 -2.13 -20.80 14.75
N VAL A 211 -1.15 -21.60 14.33
CA VAL A 211 -1.33 -22.62 13.27
C VAL A 211 -2.49 -23.59 13.57
N PRO A 212 -2.54 -24.33 14.70
CA PRO A 212 -3.69 -25.19 14.99
C PRO A 212 -5.01 -24.43 15.12
N MET A 213 -4.97 -23.19 15.65
CA MET A 213 -6.19 -22.40 15.85
C MET A 213 -6.82 -21.96 14.53
N VAL A 214 -6.02 -21.42 13.61
CA VAL A 214 -6.48 -21.05 12.25
C VAL A 214 -6.77 -22.29 11.40
N TYR A 215 -6.11 -23.43 11.65
CA TYR A 215 -6.44 -24.70 11.00
C TYR A 215 -7.85 -25.19 11.36
N SER A 216 -8.20 -25.15 12.66
CA SER A 216 -9.54 -25.48 13.16
C SER A 216 -10.62 -24.58 12.55
N ALA A 217 -10.39 -23.26 12.53
CA ALA A 217 -11.32 -22.29 11.96
C ALA A 217 -11.45 -22.47 10.43
N ALA A 218 -10.34 -22.65 9.71
CA ALA A 218 -10.33 -22.92 8.27
C ALA A 218 -11.10 -24.19 7.90
N ARG A 219 -10.93 -25.29 8.65
CA ARG A 219 -11.70 -26.54 8.48
C ARG A 219 -13.20 -26.31 8.63
N THR A 220 -13.60 -25.50 9.61
CA THR A 220 -15.01 -25.18 9.90
C THR A 220 -15.65 -24.35 8.79
N HIS A 221 -14.93 -23.34 8.29
CA HIS A 221 -15.44 -22.41 7.28
C HIS A 221 -15.09 -22.78 5.82
N LYS A 222 -14.43 -23.93 5.60
CA LYS A 222 -13.96 -24.44 4.30
C LYS A 222 -13.00 -23.49 3.57
N MET A 223 -12.32 -22.61 4.31
CA MET A 223 -11.32 -21.69 3.76
C MET A 223 -9.97 -22.39 3.65
N LYS A 224 -9.16 -22.01 2.67
CA LYS A 224 -7.77 -22.45 2.57
C LYS A 224 -6.84 -21.55 3.40
N LEU A 225 -5.66 -22.06 3.70
CA LEU A 225 -4.62 -21.36 4.45
C LEU A 225 -3.37 -21.17 3.60
N PHE A 226 -2.87 -19.95 3.61
CA PHE A 226 -1.51 -19.61 3.20
C PHE A 226 -0.73 -19.37 4.48
N LEU A 227 0.02 -20.38 4.93
CA LEU A 227 0.80 -20.32 6.16
C LEU A 227 2.16 -19.66 5.90
N GLY A 228 2.77 -19.10 6.94
CA GLY A 228 4.08 -18.46 6.87
C GLY A 228 5.07 -19.05 7.88
N ILE A 229 6.30 -19.21 7.41
CA ILE A 229 7.51 -19.25 8.23
C ILE A 229 8.06 -17.82 8.21
N TRP A 230 8.06 -17.14 9.35
CA TRP A 230 8.42 -15.73 9.45
C TRP A 230 9.93 -15.52 9.35
N ASP A 231 10.71 -16.31 10.09
CA ASP A 231 12.16 -16.20 10.15
C ASP A 231 12.86 -17.34 9.39
N PRO A 232 13.56 -17.04 8.27
CA PRO A 232 14.36 -18.03 7.54
C PRO A 232 15.46 -18.70 8.35
N ALA A 233 15.99 -18.08 9.42
CA ALA A 233 16.97 -18.72 10.30
C ALA A 233 16.31 -19.81 11.17
N SER A 234 15.09 -19.55 11.65
CA SER A 234 14.27 -20.46 12.45
C SER A 234 13.41 -21.44 11.63
N VAL A 235 13.68 -21.58 10.32
CA VAL A 235 12.88 -22.38 9.36
C VAL A 235 12.57 -23.82 9.79
N GLN A 236 13.44 -24.48 10.55
CA GLN A 236 13.16 -25.81 11.09
C GLN A 236 12.07 -25.77 12.17
N GLU A 237 12.23 -24.90 13.16
CA GLU A 237 11.30 -24.76 14.30
C GLU A 237 9.91 -24.31 13.84
N GLU A 238 9.84 -23.38 12.88
CA GLU A 238 8.56 -22.94 12.34
C GLU A 238 7.91 -23.99 11.43
N ALA A 239 8.68 -24.71 10.60
CA ALA A 239 8.13 -25.84 9.84
C ALA A 239 7.57 -26.93 10.77
N ASP A 240 8.27 -27.25 11.87
CA ASP A 240 7.82 -28.24 12.86
C ASP A 240 6.54 -27.78 13.58
N LYS A 241 6.40 -26.48 13.89
CA LYS A 241 5.14 -25.90 14.42
C LYS A 241 3.99 -25.97 13.41
N ILE A 242 4.26 -25.78 12.12
CA ILE A 242 3.25 -25.96 11.06
C ILE A 242 2.81 -27.43 11.02
N ILE A 243 3.77 -28.37 10.96
CA ILE A 243 3.51 -29.81 10.91
C ILE A 243 2.69 -30.29 12.12
N ALA A 244 3.06 -29.85 13.32
CA ALA A 244 2.33 -30.16 14.55
C ALA A 244 0.92 -29.53 14.57
N GLY A 245 0.80 -28.27 14.11
CA GLY A 245 -0.47 -27.54 14.10
C GLY A 245 -1.51 -28.09 13.13
N VAL A 246 -1.10 -28.65 11.99
CA VAL A 246 -1.99 -29.33 11.04
C VAL A 246 -2.20 -30.81 11.37
N ASN A 247 -1.36 -31.38 12.23
CA ASN A 247 -1.45 -32.76 12.73
C ASN A 247 -1.62 -33.82 11.62
N GLY A 248 -0.85 -33.67 10.53
CA GLY A 248 -0.87 -34.56 9.37
C GLY A 248 -2.05 -34.37 8.40
N ASP A 249 -3.06 -33.56 8.73
CA ASP A 249 -4.12 -33.16 7.80
C ASP A 249 -3.71 -31.90 7.04
N TRP A 250 -3.20 -32.08 5.82
CA TRP A 250 -2.79 -30.97 4.97
C TRP A 250 -3.94 -30.34 4.16
N ALA A 251 -5.19 -30.81 4.33
CA ALA A 251 -6.28 -30.50 3.40
C ALA A 251 -6.59 -29.00 3.26
N MET A 252 -6.47 -28.21 4.33
CA MET A 252 -6.69 -26.76 4.26
C MET A 252 -5.45 -25.96 3.83
N VAL A 253 -4.24 -26.52 3.88
CA VAL A 253 -3.01 -25.77 3.53
C VAL A 253 -2.87 -25.68 2.02
N GLN A 254 -3.04 -24.47 1.46
CA GLN A 254 -2.81 -24.21 0.05
C GLN A 254 -1.33 -23.93 -0.22
N THR A 255 -0.72 -23.00 0.52
CA THR A 255 0.69 -22.59 0.34
C THR A 255 1.40 -22.48 1.70
N VAL A 256 2.71 -22.72 1.73
CA VAL A 256 3.60 -22.23 2.81
C VAL A 256 4.60 -21.20 2.25
N SER A 257 4.69 -20.03 2.88
CA SER A 257 5.68 -18.99 2.59
C SER A 257 6.89 -19.10 3.50
N VAL A 258 8.05 -18.64 3.04
CA VAL A 258 9.27 -18.47 3.84
C VAL A 258 9.75 -17.02 3.72
N GLY A 259 9.75 -16.33 4.85
CA GLY A 259 10.05 -14.90 4.93
C GLY A 259 8.90 -14.00 4.44
N ASN A 260 9.05 -12.71 4.71
CA ASN A 260 8.21 -11.64 4.18
C ASN A 260 9.05 -10.36 4.02
N GLU A 261 9.32 -9.94 2.78
CA GLU A 261 10.03 -8.69 2.45
C GLU A 261 11.45 -8.56 3.02
N LEU A 262 12.16 -9.68 3.17
CA LEU A 262 13.47 -9.72 3.82
C LEU A 262 14.60 -9.22 2.92
N VAL A 263 14.47 -9.35 1.60
CA VAL A 263 15.39 -8.75 0.62
C VAL A 263 15.09 -7.26 0.48
N ASN A 264 13.82 -6.87 0.32
CA ASN A 264 13.40 -5.47 0.26
C ASN A 264 13.86 -4.64 1.48
N SER A 265 13.79 -5.21 2.69
CA SER A 265 14.26 -4.58 3.92
C SER A 265 15.76 -4.74 4.21
N GLY A 266 16.51 -5.44 3.35
CA GLY A 266 17.95 -5.69 3.51
C GLY A 266 18.33 -6.59 4.70
N GLN A 267 17.36 -7.32 5.26
CA GLN A 267 17.56 -8.22 6.41
C GLN A 267 18.17 -9.57 6.01
N ALA A 268 17.99 -10.01 4.77
CA ALA A 268 18.56 -11.25 4.23
C ALA A 268 18.98 -11.06 2.77
N SER A 269 19.97 -11.84 2.30
CA SER A 269 20.27 -11.89 0.86
C SER A 269 19.26 -12.79 0.12
N PRO A 270 19.07 -12.62 -1.20
CA PRO A 270 18.26 -13.54 -2.00
C PRO A 270 18.69 -15.00 -1.86
N ALA A 271 20.00 -15.25 -1.76
CA ALA A 271 20.56 -16.58 -1.60
C ALA A 271 20.16 -17.24 -0.25
N ASP A 272 20.11 -16.46 0.83
CA ASP A 272 19.69 -16.96 2.16
C ASP A 272 18.20 -17.36 2.14
N VAL A 273 17.35 -16.49 1.57
CA VAL A 273 15.90 -16.74 1.42
C VAL A 273 15.65 -17.99 0.56
N ILE A 274 16.32 -18.11 -0.59
CA ILE A 274 16.23 -19.29 -1.47
C ILE A 274 16.71 -20.56 -0.76
N GLY A 275 17.78 -20.48 0.02
CA GLY A 275 18.29 -21.58 0.84
C GLY A 275 17.23 -22.08 1.83
N SER A 276 16.58 -21.16 2.54
CA SER A 276 15.51 -21.50 3.49
C SER A 276 14.22 -21.96 2.81
N VAL A 277 13.84 -21.44 1.64
CA VAL A 277 12.75 -21.99 0.81
C VAL A 277 13.03 -23.46 0.46
N SER A 278 14.25 -23.77 0.01
CA SER A 278 14.64 -25.14 -0.30
C SER A 278 14.59 -26.05 0.94
N LYS A 279 15.08 -25.58 2.08
CA LYS A 279 15.06 -26.33 3.35
C LYS A 279 13.64 -26.57 3.85
N ALA A 280 12.78 -25.54 3.87
CA ALA A 280 11.37 -25.65 4.22
C ALA A 280 10.65 -26.66 3.32
N ARG A 281 10.86 -26.58 2.00
CA ARG A 281 10.30 -27.52 1.01
C ARG A 281 10.68 -28.97 1.35
N SER A 282 11.95 -29.25 1.66
CA SER A 282 12.38 -30.60 2.05
C SER A 282 11.71 -31.10 3.34
N ILE A 283 11.64 -30.27 4.39
CA ILE A 283 11.03 -30.63 5.68
C ILE A 283 9.54 -30.93 5.51
N LEU A 284 8.81 -30.02 4.85
CA LEU A 284 7.36 -30.13 4.67
C LEU A 284 6.98 -31.32 3.79
N ARG A 285 7.75 -31.61 2.73
CA ARG A 285 7.54 -32.79 1.87
C ARG A 285 7.76 -34.09 2.64
N ALA A 286 8.75 -34.16 3.53
CA ALA A 286 8.97 -35.31 4.41
C ALA A 286 7.81 -35.54 5.39
N ALA A 287 7.10 -34.48 5.77
CA ALA A 287 5.88 -34.53 6.58
C ALA A 287 4.57 -34.74 5.77
N GLY A 288 4.68 -35.00 4.45
CA GLY A 288 3.54 -35.29 3.58
C GLY A 288 2.85 -34.08 2.92
N TYR A 289 3.32 -32.85 3.16
CA TYR A 289 2.82 -31.67 2.47
C TYR A 289 3.35 -31.62 1.03
N ASN A 290 2.46 -31.68 0.04
CA ASN A 290 2.81 -31.64 -1.38
C ASN A 290 2.42 -30.32 -2.08
N GLY A 291 1.91 -29.33 -1.36
CA GLY A 291 1.52 -28.03 -1.93
C GLY A 291 2.69 -27.04 -2.09
N PRO A 292 2.48 -25.91 -2.77
CA PRO A 292 3.50 -24.89 -3.02
C PRO A 292 4.26 -24.38 -1.79
N VAL A 293 5.59 -24.23 -1.96
CA VAL A 293 6.48 -23.52 -1.04
C VAL A 293 7.17 -22.38 -1.80
N VAL A 294 7.07 -21.15 -1.27
CA VAL A 294 7.47 -19.91 -1.96
C VAL A 294 8.20 -18.93 -1.03
N ALA A 295 9.11 -18.12 -1.57
CA ALA A 295 9.53 -16.86 -0.94
C ALA A 295 8.43 -15.81 -1.11
N VAL A 296 8.30 -14.85 -0.19
CA VAL A 296 7.46 -13.65 -0.39
C VAL A 296 8.30 -12.40 -0.15
N ASP A 297 8.33 -11.51 -1.14
CA ASP A 297 9.03 -10.23 -1.06
C ASP A 297 8.29 -9.15 -1.88
N THR A 298 8.76 -7.91 -1.90
CA THR A 298 8.11 -6.87 -2.72
C THR A 298 8.33 -7.13 -4.20
N PHE A 299 7.40 -6.64 -5.04
CA PHE A 299 7.60 -6.67 -6.49
C PHE A 299 8.92 -5.98 -6.91
N MET A 300 9.36 -4.95 -6.18
CA MET A 300 10.63 -4.26 -6.43
C MET A 300 11.85 -5.15 -6.13
N ALA A 301 11.82 -5.91 -5.04
CA ALA A 301 12.87 -6.90 -4.74
C ALA A 301 12.91 -8.00 -5.81
N VAL A 302 11.76 -8.48 -6.29
CA VAL A 302 11.71 -9.48 -7.38
C VAL A 302 12.14 -8.90 -8.73
N LEU A 303 11.87 -7.63 -9.03
CA LEU A 303 12.39 -6.96 -10.23
C LEU A 303 13.93 -6.86 -10.23
N ALA A 304 14.55 -6.75 -9.05
CA ALA A 304 16.00 -6.77 -8.89
C ALA A 304 16.59 -8.19 -8.78
N HIS A 305 15.81 -9.13 -8.22
CA HIS A 305 16.21 -10.50 -7.87
C HIS A 305 15.14 -11.52 -8.30
N PRO A 306 14.95 -11.74 -9.63
CA PRO A 306 13.94 -12.66 -10.14
C PRO A 306 14.16 -14.12 -9.68
N GLU A 307 15.37 -14.47 -9.23
CA GLU A 307 15.68 -15.77 -8.63
C GLU A 307 14.80 -16.12 -7.41
N LEU A 308 14.24 -15.13 -6.70
CA LEU A 308 13.27 -15.33 -5.63
C LEU A 308 12.00 -16.05 -6.13
N CYS A 309 11.55 -15.70 -7.34
CA CYS A 309 10.42 -16.35 -8.00
C CYS A 309 10.84 -17.61 -8.76
N ASP A 310 11.96 -17.60 -9.48
CA ASP A 310 12.44 -18.76 -10.27
C ASP A 310 12.81 -19.99 -9.40
N LYS A 311 13.03 -19.81 -8.08
CA LYS A 311 13.28 -20.89 -7.11
C LYS A 311 12.09 -21.22 -6.20
N SER A 312 10.98 -20.51 -6.36
CA SER A 312 9.70 -20.74 -5.67
C SER A 312 8.77 -21.60 -6.53
N ASP A 313 7.83 -22.33 -5.90
CA ASP A 313 6.89 -23.18 -6.64
C ASP A 313 5.90 -22.37 -7.51
N TYR A 314 5.71 -21.08 -7.17
CA TYR A 314 5.17 -20.02 -8.02
C TYR A 314 5.74 -18.67 -7.57
N CYS A 315 5.59 -17.62 -8.38
CA CYS A 315 6.07 -16.28 -8.04
C CYS A 315 5.09 -15.56 -7.11
N ALA A 316 5.54 -15.11 -5.94
CA ALA A 316 4.69 -14.57 -4.89
C ALA A 316 5.22 -13.18 -4.47
N VAL A 317 4.41 -12.13 -4.67
CA VAL A 317 4.85 -10.73 -4.54
C VAL A 317 3.88 -9.85 -3.76
N ASN A 318 4.42 -9.01 -2.88
CA ASN A 318 3.69 -7.91 -2.26
C ASN A 318 3.74 -6.67 -3.18
N ALA A 319 2.59 -6.05 -3.45
CA ALA A 319 2.47 -4.93 -4.39
C ALA A 319 1.30 -4.00 -4.02
N HIS A 320 1.61 -2.86 -3.40
CA HIS A 320 0.61 -1.90 -2.92
C HIS A 320 0.62 -0.62 -3.77
N PRO A 321 -0.46 -0.31 -4.52
CA PRO A 321 -0.54 0.93 -5.29
C PRO A 321 -0.49 2.19 -4.41
N PHE A 322 -0.87 2.08 -3.12
CA PHE A 322 -0.78 3.18 -2.16
C PHE A 322 0.65 3.73 -1.96
N PHE A 323 1.69 2.89 -2.08
CA PHE A 323 3.07 3.35 -1.92
C PHE A 323 3.63 4.04 -3.18
N ASP A 324 2.97 3.91 -4.34
CA ASP A 324 3.21 4.74 -5.51
C ASP A 324 2.37 6.02 -5.42
N GLY A 325 2.97 7.10 -4.92
CA GLY A 325 2.28 8.37 -4.68
C GLY A 325 1.81 9.11 -5.95
N THR A 326 2.03 8.53 -7.14
CA THR A 326 1.50 9.04 -8.41
C THR A 326 0.14 8.44 -8.80
N ILE A 327 -0.33 7.43 -8.07
CA ILE A 327 -1.50 6.62 -8.40
C ILE A 327 -2.76 7.12 -7.68
N LEU A 328 -3.87 7.17 -8.42
CA LEU A 328 -5.20 7.41 -7.88
C LEU A 328 -5.83 6.07 -7.44
N PRO A 329 -6.71 6.05 -6.43
CA PRO A 329 -7.37 4.82 -6.00
C PRO A 329 -8.15 4.14 -7.13
N SER A 330 -8.78 4.91 -8.03
CA SER A 330 -9.44 4.37 -9.23
C SER A 330 -8.54 3.53 -10.14
N ASP A 331 -7.23 3.77 -10.11
CA ASP A 331 -6.26 3.22 -11.05
C ASP A 331 -5.48 2.04 -10.42
N ALA A 332 -5.77 1.71 -9.16
CA ALA A 332 -5.08 0.70 -8.35
C ALA A 332 -5.01 -0.70 -9.01
N GLY A 333 -6.09 -1.18 -9.62
CA GLY A 333 -6.13 -2.46 -10.33
C GLY A 333 -5.31 -2.46 -11.61
N THR A 334 -5.38 -1.37 -12.40
CA THR A 334 -4.63 -1.22 -13.64
C THR A 334 -3.12 -1.10 -13.36
N TRP A 335 -2.74 -0.36 -12.31
CA TRP A 335 -1.37 -0.34 -11.79
C TRP A 335 -0.91 -1.74 -11.41
N LEU A 336 -1.70 -2.48 -10.62
CA LEU A 336 -1.34 -3.81 -10.16
C LEU A 336 -1.16 -4.80 -11.32
N ARG A 337 -2.04 -4.75 -12.34
CA ARG A 337 -1.90 -5.55 -13.55
C ARG A 337 -0.64 -5.20 -14.34
N LYS A 338 -0.26 -3.92 -14.41
CA LYS A 338 1.03 -3.51 -15.01
C LYS A 338 2.20 -4.06 -14.21
N THR A 339 2.20 -3.91 -12.88
CA THR A 339 3.24 -4.42 -11.98
C THR A 339 3.48 -5.92 -12.15
N ILE A 340 2.41 -6.72 -12.28
CA ILE A 340 2.52 -8.16 -12.59
C ILE A 340 3.13 -8.41 -13.96
N SER A 341 2.82 -7.59 -14.97
CA SER A 341 3.42 -7.69 -16.30
C SER A 341 4.91 -7.33 -16.29
N ASP A 342 5.31 -6.33 -15.51
CA ASP A 342 6.71 -5.94 -15.34
C ASP A 342 7.50 -7.07 -14.64
N VAL A 343 6.97 -7.61 -13.53
CA VAL A 343 7.55 -8.79 -12.84
C VAL A 343 7.67 -9.98 -13.80
N ARG A 344 6.61 -10.31 -14.55
CA ARG A 344 6.64 -11.42 -15.53
C ARG A 344 7.73 -11.27 -16.59
N SER A 345 8.13 -10.04 -16.93
CA SER A 345 9.13 -9.78 -17.97
C SER A 345 10.58 -10.05 -17.55
N VAL A 346 10.84 -10.27 -16.26
CA VAL A 346 12.19 -10.58 -15.73
C VAL A 346 12.36 -12.02 -15.22
N LEU A 347 11.29 -12.81 -15.17
CA LEU A 347 11.35 -14.22 -14.73
C LEU A 347 12.01 -15.11 -15.79
N SER A 348 12.66 -16.19 -15.38
CA SER A 348 13.18 -17.20 -16.32
C SER A 348 12.08 -17.97 -17.04
N ASP A 349 10.90 -18.11 -16.42
CA ASP A 349 9.69 -18.66 -17.04
C ASP A 349 8.57 -17.60 -17.07
N HIS A 350 8.35 -17.01 -18.24
CA HIS A 350 7.27 -16.03 -18.45
C HIS A 350 5.86 -16.64 -18.27
N GLY A 351 5.74 -17.98 -18.30
CA GLY A 351 4.51 -18.72 -18.03
C GLY A 351 4.27 -19.01 -16.53
N GLN A 352 5.22 -18.71 -15.65
CA GLN A 352 5.10 -19.00 -14.22
C GLN A 352 3.87 -18.28 -13.62
N LYS A 353 3.11 -18.98 -12.77
CA LYS A 353 2.01 -18.36 -12.03
C LYS A 353 2.58 -17.25 -11.13
N ILE A 354 1.95 -16.08 -11.17
CA ILE A 354 2.22 -14.97 -10.26
C ILE A 354 0.99 -14.81 -9.36
N ILE A 355 1.21 -14.71 -8.05
CA ILE A 355 0.18 -14.36 -7.07
C ILE A 355 0.63 -13.11 -6.33
N VAL A 356 -0.25 -12.11 -6.27
CA VAL A 356 -0.07 -10.93 -5.42
C VAL A 356 -0.47 -11.34 -4.00
N THR A 357 0.50 -11.42 -3.10
CA THR A 357 0.34 -11.98 -1.75
C THR A 357 -0.06 -10.96 -0.70
N GLU A 358 0.11 -9.68 -0.99
CA GLU A 358 -0.51 -8.54 -0.33
C GLU A 358 -0.73 -7.41 -1.36
N THR A 359 -1.92 -6.82 -1.34
CA THR A 359 -2.24 -5.55 -2.01
C THR A 359 -3.43 -4.89 -1.32
N GLY A 360 -3.60 -3.58 -1.45
CA GLY A 360 -4.73 -2.88 -0.88
C GLY A 360 -4.52 -1.38 -0.81
N TRP A 361 -5.30 -0.74 0.05
CA TRP A 361 -5.27 0.70 0.30
C TRP A 361 -5.70 0.97 1.75
N PRO A 362 -5.01 1.85 2.50
CA PRO A 362 -5.34 2.12 3.89
C PRO A 362 -6.48 3.13 4.05
N THR A 363 -7.25 2.98 5.13
CA THR A 363 -8.41 3.85 5.44
C THR A 363 -8.06 5.12 6.20
N LYS A 364 -6.86 5.18 6.80
CA LYS A 364 -6.29 6.35 7.51
C LYS A 364 -4.77 6.32 7.40
N GLY A 365 -4.14 7.47 7.62
CA GLY A 365 -2.70 7.68 7.54
C GLY A 365 -2.38 9.10 7.10
N ALA A 366 -1.10 9.38 6.88
CA ALA A 366 -0.61 10.52 6.11
C ALA A 366 -0.83 10.27 4.60
N PHE A 367 -0.76 11.34 3.81
CA PHE A 367 -0.99 11.25 2.36
C PHE A 367 0.32 10.94 1.64
N ASN A 368 0.27 10.08 0.62
CA ASN A 368 1.40 9.84 -0.29
C ASN A 368 1.08 10.45 -1.66
N GLY A 369 1.31 11.75 -1.84
CA GLY A 369 0.97 12.46 -3.08
C GLY A 369 -0.52 12.35 -3.43
N LYS A 370 -0.85 11.66 -4.53
CA LYS A 370 -2.23 11.36 -4.94
C LYS A 370 -2.86 10.18 -4.18
N ALA A 371 -2.04 9.32 -3.57
CA ALA A 371 -2.51 8.19 -2.79
C ALA A 371 -2.95 8.67 -1.39
N VAL A 372 -4.22 9.09 -1.31
CA VAL A 372 -4.84 9.60 -0.08
C VAL A 372 -5.59 8.47 0.64
N PRO A 373 -5.30 8.18 1.92
CA PRO A 373 -6.02 7.16 2.69
C PRO A 373 -7.40 7.66 3.14
N SER A 374 -8.45 6.90 2.81
CA SER A 374 -9.81 7.11 3.32
C SER A 374 -10.64 5.84 3.10
N LEU A 375 -11.82 5.72 3.74
CA LEU A 375 -12.76 4.63 3.45
C LEU A 375 -13.25 4.66 1.99
N GLU A 376 -13.53 5.85 1.46
CA GLU A 376 -13.97 6.05 0.08
C GLU A 376 -12.88 5.66 -0.93
N ASN A 377 -11.64 6.06 -0.69
CA ASN A 377 -10.51 5.72 -1.56
C ASN A 377 -10.12 4.24 -1.44
N GLN A 378 -10.26 3.63 -0.26
CA GLN A 378 -10.10 2.18 -0.13
C GLN A 378 -11.16 1.45 -0.95
N GLU A 379 -12.43 1.86 -0.89
CA GLU A 379 -13.48 1.22 -1.69
C GLU A 379 -13.23 1.38 -3.20
N LEU A 380 -12.85 2.57 -3.68
CA LEU A 380 -12.46 2.79 -5.07
C LEU A 380 -11.26 1.90 -5.51
N ALA A 381 -10.23 1.78 -4.67
CA ALA A 381 -9.08 0.93 -4.94
C ALA A 381 -9.44 -0.56 -4.97
N LEU A 382 -10.27 -1.02 -4.02
CA LEU A 382 -10.75 -2.39 -3.99
C LEU A 382 -11.68 -2.70 -5.16
N GLN A 383 -12.54 -1.77 -5.60
CA GLN A 383 -13.33 -1.92 -6.82
C GLN A 383 -12.46 -2.04 -8.06
N SER A 384 -11.44 -1.18 -8.20
CA SER A 384 -10.47 -1.21 -9.30
C SER A 384 -9.71 -2.56 -9.37
N ILE A 385 -9.20 -3.03 -8.23
CA ILE A 385 -8.53 -4.35 -8.12
C ILE A 385 -9.51 -5.49 -8.41
N LYS A 386 -10.71 -5.49 -7.82
CA LYS A 386 -11.72 -6.53 -8.06
C LYS A 386 -12.21 -6.57 -9.51
N HIS A 387 -12.21 -5.44 -10.21
CA HIS A 387 -12.56 -5.36 -11.63
C HIS A 387 -11.49 -6.01 -12.51
N GLU A 388 -10.22 -5.61 -12.36
CA GLU A 388 -9.10 -6.11 -13.16
C GLU A 388 -8.77 -7.59 -12.89
N PHE A 389 -9.02 -8.09 -11.66
CA PHE A 389 -8.73 -9.46 -11.24
C PHE A 389 -9.97 -10.35 -11.06
N GLY A 390 -11.16 -9.88 -11.41
CA GLY A 390 -12.43 -10.59 -11.18
C GLY A 390 -12.57 -11.93 -11.94
N SER A 391 -11.77 -12.16 -12.99
CA SER A 391 -11.71 -13.44 -13.71
C SER A 391 -10.63 -14.41 -13.18
N SER A 392 -9.79 -13.97 -12.24
CA SER A 392 -8.75 -14.77 -11.60
C SER A 392 -8.50 -14.30 -10.15
N PRO A 393 -9.54 -14.27 -9.30
CA PRO A 393 -9.45 -13.68 -7.96
C PRO A 393 -8.51 -14.46 -7.04
N GLU A 394 -8.25 -15.73 -7.32
CA GLU A 394 -7.31 -16.59 -6.59
C GLU A 394 -5.83 -16.24 -6.85
N SER A 395 -5.56 -15.23 -7.68
CA SER A 395 -4.24 -14.64 -7.91
C SER A 395 -3.95 -13.42 -7.01
N VAL A 396 -4.89 -12.99 -6.16
CA VAL A 396 -4.74 -11.79 -5.32
C VAL A 396 -5.18 -12.06 -3.87
N VAL A 397 -4.32 -11.69 -2.92
CA VAL A 397 -4.58 -11.66 -1.48
C VAL A 397 -4.61 -10.21 -1.00
N LEU A 398 -5.73 -9.79 -0.40
CA LEU A 398 -5.92 -8.42 0.07
C LEU A 398 -5.33 -8.20 1.47
N LEU A 399 -4.65 -7.06 1.67
CA LEU A 399 -4.18 -6.55 2.96
C LEU A 399 -5.22 -5.52 3.48
N SER A 400 -5.94 -5.77 4.56
CA SER A 400 -6.06 -7.01 5.35
C SER A 400 -7.49 -7.20 5.87
N ALA A 401 -7.81 -8.36 6.44
CA ALA A 401 -9.17 -8.67 6.91
C ALA A 401 -9.68 -7.69 7.99
N PHE A 402 -8.79 -7.23 8.87
CA PHE A 402 -9.09 -6.32 9.96
C PHE A 402 -7.92 -5.36 10.21
N ASN A 403 -8.22 -4.18 10.75
CA ASN A 403 -7.24 -3.21 11.21
C ASN A 403 -6.32 -3.80 12.28
N ASP A 404 -5.02 -3.86 11.98
CA ASP A 404 -3.96 -4.31 12.91
C ASP A 404 -3.63 -3.20 13.92
N LEU A 405 -4.56 -2.90 14.83
CA LEU A 405 -4.44 -1.76 15.77
C LEU A 405 -3.23 -1.83 16.73
N TRP A 406 -2.59 -3.00 16.82
CA TRP A 406 -1.36 -3.28 17.56
C TRP A 406 -0.08 -2.82 16.85
N LYS A 407 -0.12 -2.58 15.53
CA LYS A 407 1.03 -2.02 14.80
C LYS A 407 1.30 -0.60 15.27
N LYS A 408 2.56 -0.18 15.16
CA LYS A 408 2.96 1.21 15.46
C LYS A 408 2.66 2.10 14.26
N GLU A 409 2.48 3.39 14.52
CA GLU A 409 2.49 4.40 13.48
C GLU A 409 3.96 4.74 13.14
N ASP A 410 4.32 4.64 11.86
CA ASP A 410 5.64 4.99 11.33
C ASP A 410 5.46 5.84 10.07
N MET A 411 6.20 6.95 9.95
CA MET A 411 6.16 7.80 8.77
C MET A 411 6.71 7.10 7.52
N ALA A 412 7.58 6.09 7.67
CA ALA A 412 8.04 5.25 6.55
C ALA A 412 6.89 4.50 5.86
N THR A 413 5.81 4.20 6.59
CA THR A 413 4.57 3.60 6.07
C THR A 413 3.41 4.60 6.08
N PHE A 414 3.70 5.91 6.08
CA PHE A 414 2.72 7.00 6.11
C PHE A 414 1.72 6.87 7.28
N ASN A 415 2.14 6.39 8.45
CA ASN A 415 1.30 6.09 9.63
C ASN A 415 0.09 5.18 9.32
N ALA A 416 0.15 4.41 8.23
CA ALA A 416 -1.02 3.72 7.68
C ALA A 416 -1.18 2.27 8.19
N ASP A 417 -0.13 1.67 8.75
CA ASP A 417 -0.03 0.26 9.11
C ASP A 417 -1.19 -0.30 9.95
N ARG A 418 -1.81 0.53 10.78
CA ARG A 418 -2.92 0.16 11.67
C ARG A 418 -4.27 0.08 10.94
N TYR A 419 -4.37 0.53 9.69
CA TYR A 419 -5.62 0.98 9.07
C TYR A 419 -5.96 0.32 7.71
N TRP A 420 -5.35 -0.83 7.42
CA TRP A 420 -5.56 -1.59 6.17
C TRP A 420 -6.78 -2.52 6.17
N GLY A 421 -7.53 -2.63 7.27
CA GLY A 421 -8.72 -3.48 7.35
C GLY A 421 -9.72 -3.18 6.24
N ILE A 422 -10.22 -4.20 5.53
CA ILE A 422 -11.19 -4.04 4.45
C ILE A 422 -12.49 -3.41 5.00
N GLY A 423 -12.94 -2.31 4.38
CA GLY A 423 -14.07 -1.52 4.87
C GLY A 423 -13.81 -0.83 6.22
N GLY A 424 -12.54 -0.71 6.62
CA GLY A 424 -12.14 -0.26 7.97
C GLY A 424 -12.50 -1.25 9.08
N ALA A 425 -12.72 -2.53 8.77
CA ALA A 425 -13.13 -3.55 9.73
C ALA A 425 -12.18 -3.64 10.94
N VAL A 426 -12.75 -3.88 12.12
CA VAL A 426 -12.02 -4.11 13.38
C VAL A 426 -12.50 -5.45 13.95
N SER A 427 -11.55 -6.29 14.36
CA SER A 427 -11.84 -7.59 14.98
C SER A 427 -12.74 -7.44 16.19
N SER A 428 -13.63 -8.42 16.43
CA SER A 428 -14.58 -8.39 17.55
C SER A 428 -13.90 -8.17 18.90
N CYS A 429 -12.71 -8.74 19.09
CA CYS A 429 -11.92 -8.64 20.31
C CYS A 429 -11.31 -7.26 20.57
N ASP A 430 -11.30 -6.38 19.57
CA ASP A 430 -10.71 -5.04 19.60
C ASP A 430 -11.75 -3.91 19.42
N GLN A 431 -13.05 -4.24 19.35
CA GLN A 431 -14.11 -3.24 19.30
C GLN A 431 -14.16 -2.39 20.58
N GLY A 432 -14.21 -1.07 20.42
CA GLY A 432 -14.23 -0.11 21.54
C GLY A 432 -12.89 0.07 22.24
N LYS A 433 -11.77 -0.21 21.56
CA LYS A 433 -10.39 0.04 22.01
C LYS A 433 -9.75 1.24 21.31
#